data_AF-A0A8H5EUP9-F1
#
_entry.id   AF-A0A8H5EUP9-F1
#
_cell.length_a   1.000
_cell.length_b   1.000
_cell.length_c   1.000
_cell.angle_alpha   90.00
_cell.angle_beta   90.00
_cell.angle_gamma   90.00
#
_symmetry.space_group_name_H-M   'P 1'
#
loop_
_entity.id
_entity.type
_entity.pdbx_description
1 polymer ?
#
loop_
_entity_poly.entity_id
_entity_poly.type
_entity_poly.pdbx_seq_one_letter_code
_entity_poly.pdbx_strand_id
1 'polypeptide(L)'
;MPAVFLVQPIPASLADLTRKQLETYYWQARNHDGAFKCAALLQHFFDLFPANTQVRVRTVDGKKTQDYIAPAGNRVILEWDMFQPKHLTAALVLPDNMTYITGGQDTAPHAAIGFPDPEGAGFTAILDLAALQYGDVGYGNKGNSLFLLEPVRRYAEHLTQFADENTFESAQISFAIGPTPEGEWLISVAKKAKARLEAKATTPWCGHCGAPPGKETLKMCSKCKNAYYCDADHQKWAWPYHKHFCAPSTPAT
;
A
#
# COMPACT_ATOMS: atom_id res chain seq x y z
N MET A 1 -13.93 -2.24 9.35
CA MET A 1 -14.27 -2.97 8.12
C MET A 1 -13.18 -4.00 7.85
N PRO A 2 -13.43 -5.26 8.21
CA PRO A 2 -12.55 -6.38 7.86
C PRO A 2 -13.03 -7.08 6.59
N ALA A 3 -12.13 -7.48 5.68
CA ALA A 3 -12.26 -8.52 4.63
C ALA A 3 -13.43 -8.46 3.63
N VAL A 4 -14.38 -7.57 3.86
CA VAL A 4 -15.70 -7.43 3.27
C VAL A 4 -15.64 -6.09 2.55
N PHE A 5 -14.84 -6.01 1.48
CA PHE A 5 -14.82 -4.84 0.60
C PHE A 5 -16.15 -4.67 -0.13
N LEU A 6 -16.95 -5.74 -0.17
CA LEU A 6 -18.27 -5.80 -0.76
C LEU A 6 -19.30 -6.28 0.26
N VAL A 7 -20.52 -5.77 0.15
CA VAL A 7 -21.69 -6.34 0.83
C VAL A 7 -21.78 -7.83 0.49
N GLN A 8 -22.01 -8.66 1.51
CA GLN A 8 -22.26 -10.09 1.34
C GLN A 8 -23.76 -10.35 1.55
N PRO A 9 -24.43 -11.11 0.66
CA PRO A 9 -23.87 -11.72 -0.56
C PRO A 9 -23.53 -10.68 -1.63
N ILE A 10 -22.55 -10.99 -2.49
CA ILE A 10 -22.22 -10.15 -3.65
C ILE A 10 -23.49 -10.01 -4.51
N PRO A 11 -23.88 -8.77 -4.90
CA PRO A 11 -25.04 -8.56 -5.78
C PRO A 11 -24.94 -9.37 -7.07
N ALA A 12 -26.07 -9.91 -7.56
CA ALA A 12 -26.10 -10.71 -8.78
C ALA A 12 -25.53 -9.98 -10.01
N SER A 13 -25.65 -8.65 -10.04
CA SER A 13 -25.08 -7.78 -11.09
C SER A 13 -23.55 -7.70 -11.09
N LEU A 14 -22.87 -8.26 -10.09
CA LEU A 14 -21.42 -8.32 -9.97
C LEU A 14 -20.91 -9.77 -9.94
N ALA A 15 -21.78 -10.76 -10.20
CA ALA A 15 -21.46 -12.18 -10.07
C ALA A 15 -20.46 -12.68 -11.13
N ASP A 16 -20.31 -11.96 -12.23
CA ASP A 16 -19.35 -12.19 -13.30
C ASP A 16 -17.94 -11.69 -12.96
N LEU A 17 -17.80 -10.81 -11.96
CA LEU A 17 -16.51 -10.29 -11.54
C LEU A 17 -15.78 -11.25 -10.59
N THR A 18 -14.51 -11.48 -10.89
CA THR A 18 -13.62 -12.19 -9.96
C THR A 18 -13.38 -11.35 -8.71
N ARG A 19 -13.05 -12.02 -7.60
CA ARG A 19 -12.71 -11.35 -6.34
C ARG A 19 -11.54 -10.37 -6.48
N LYS A 20 -10.59 -10.66 -7.38
CA LYS A 20 -9.47 -9.76 -7.68
C LYS A 20 -9.96 -8.49 -8.39
N GLN A 21 -10.79 -8.62 -9.43
CA GLN A 21 -11.35 -7.44 -10.12
C GLN A 21 -12.14 -6.55 -9.17
N LEU A 22 -12.92 -7.14 -8.27
CA LEU A 22 -13.66 -6.41 -7.25
C LEU A 22 -12.73 -5.65 -6.28
N GLU A 23 -11.62 -6.28 -5.87
CA GLU A 23 -10.58 -5.61 -5.07
C GLU A 23 -9.93 -4.46 -5.86
N THR A 24 -9.57 -4.68 -7.13
CA THR A 24 -9.03 -3.63 -8.01
C THR A 24 -9.97 -2.44 -8.11
N TYR A 25 -11.26 -2.65 -8.41
CA TYR A 25 -12.23 -1.56 -8.53
C TYR A 25 -12.43 -0.79 -7.23
N TYR A 26 -12.46 -1.50 -6.10
CA TYR A 26 -12.50 -0.86 -4.79
C TYR A 26 -11.32 0.08 -4.57
N TRP A 27 -10.09 -0.39 -4.86
CA TRP A 27 -8.89 0.42 -4.66
C TRP A 27 -8.73 1.53 -5.68
N GLN A 28 -9.15 1.33 -6.93
CA GLN A 28 -9.17 2.38 -7.94
C GLN A 28 -10.04 3.57 -7.51
N ALA A 29 -11.24 3.29 -6.99
CA ALA A 29 -12.12 4.35 -6.46
C ALA A 29 -11.55 4.97 -5.17
N ARG A 30 -11.06 4.14 -4.25
CA ARG A 30 -10.55 4.58 -2.94
C ARG A 30 -9.27 5.41 -3.04
N ASN A 31 -8.40 5.10 -3.99
CA ASN A 31 -7.12 5.77 -4.20
C ASN A 31 -7.21 6.91 -5.22
N HIS A 32 -8.41 7.34 -5.62
CA HIS A 32 -8.57 8.53 -6.46
C HIS A 32 -7.85 9.73 -5.83
N ASP A 33 -6.93 10.32 -6.59
CA ASP A 33 -6.08 11.43 -6.14
C ASP A 33 -5.40 11.13 -4.78
N GLY A 34 -4.99 9.87 -4.64
CA GLY A 34 -4.62 9.27 -3.37
C GLY A 34 -3.15 9.46 -3.00
N ALA A 35 -2.28 9.81 -3.95
CA ALA A 35 -0.83 9.76 -3.77
C ALA A 35 -0.35 10.63 -2.59
N PHE A 36 -0.69 11.92 -2.62
CA PHE A 36 -0.37 12.86 -1.54
C PHE A 36 -1.11 12.52 -0.24
N LYS A 37 -2.37 12.09 -0.33
CA LYS A 37 -3.16 11.67 0.86
C LYS A 37 -2.55 10.47 1.56
N CYS A 38 -2.07 9.48 0.79
CA CYS A 38 -1.40 8.29 1.30
C CYS A 38 -0.04 8.62 1.91
N ALA A 39 0.76 9.48 1.25
CA ALA A 39 2.03 9.94 1.79
C ALA A 39 1.84 10.74 3.09
N ALA A 40 0.88 11.67 3.13
CA ALA A 40 0.53 12.45 4.33
C ALA A 40 0.00 11.56 5.46
N LEU A 41 -0.85 10.57 5.15
CA LEU A 41 -1.32 9.59 6.14
C LEU A 41 -0.15 8.83 6.77
N LEU A 42 0.80 8.37 5.95
CA LEU A 42 1.96 7.63 6.45
C LEU A 42 2.91 8.52 7.23
N GLN A 43 3.11 9.78 6.82
CA GLN A 43 3.81 10.79 7.60
C GLN A 43 3.18 10.94 8.99
N HIS A 44 1.88 11.25 9.06
CA HIS A 44 1.19 11.38 10.35
C HIS A 44 1.26 10.11 11.19
N PHE A 45 1.23 8.93 10.56
CA PHE A 45 1.41 7.67 11.26
C PHE A 45 2.79 7.56 11.91
N PHE A 46 3.86 7.87 11.18
CA PHE A 46 5.22 7.84 11.71
C PHE A 46 5.46 8.92 12.77
N ASP A 47 4.85 10.09 12.64
CA ASP A 47 4.96 11.19 13.61
C ASP A 47 4.35 10.83 14.99
N LEU A 48 3.54 9.77 15.07
CA LEU A 48 3.04 9.23 16.34
C LEU A 48 4.08 8.37 17.09
N PHE A 49 5.26 8.14 16.50
CA PHE A 49 6.34 7.38 17.09
C PHE A 49 7.57 8.29 17.33
N PRO A 50 8.46 7.95 18.28
CA PRO A 50 9.75 8.62 18.42
C PRO A 50 10.54 8.62 17.11
N ALA A 51 11.27 9.71 16.81
CA ALA A 51 11.98 9.88 15.54
C ALA A 51 13.00 8.76 15.23
N ASN A 52 13.57 8.15 16.27
CA ASN A 52 14.51 7.03 16.18
C ASN A 52 13.84 5.65 16.06
N THR A 53 12.51 5.59 15.95
CA THR A 53 11.77 4.33 15.80
C THR A 53 12.27 3.59 14.58
N GLN A 54 12.66 2.34 14.77
CA GLN A 54 13.22 1.49 13.74
C GLN A 54 12.10 0.83 12.94
N VAL A 55 12.16 0.94 11.61
CA VAL A 55 11.26 0.26 10.68
C VAL A 55 12.02 -0.81 9.92
N ARG A 56 11.44 -2.00 9.81
CA ARG A 56 11.99 -3.08 9.00
C ARG A 56 11.44 -2.97 7.58
N VAL A 57 12.32 -2.74 6.62
CA VAL A 57 11.97 -2.61 5.20
C VAL A 57 12.34 -3.90 4.48
N ARG A 58 11.40 -4.43 3.71
CA ARG A 58 11.56 -5.72 3.02
C ARG A 58 11.06 -5.64 1.60
N THR A 59 11.95 -5.78 0.63
CA THR A 59 11.63 -5.75 -0.80
C THR A 59 11.96 -7.08 -1.45
N VAL A 60 11.26 -7.40 -2.53
CA VAL A 60 11.48 -8.60 -3.34
C VAL A 60 11.59 -8.18 -4.81
N ASP A 61 12.70 -8.56 -5.44
CA ASP A 61 12.91 -8.43 -6.88
C ASP A 61 13.25 -9.81 -7.48
N GLY A 62 12.22 -10.49 -7.96
CA GLY A 62 12.32 -11.88 -8.43
C GLY A 62 12.75 -12.82 -7.30
N LYS A 63 13.99 -13.30 -7.34
CA LYS A 63 14.59 -14.14 -6.28
C LYS A 63 15.43 -13.36 -5.28
N LYS A 64 15.78 -12.10 -5.59
CA LYS A 64 16.57 -11.25 -4.71
C LYS A 64 15.66 -10.63 -3.67
N THR A 65 16.09 -10.69 -2.42
CA THR A 65 15.37 -10.11 -1.28
C THR A 65 16.28 -9.12 -0.59
N GLN A 66 15.75 -7.97 -0.21
CA GLN A 66 16.43 -7.08 0.73
C GLN A 66 15.62 -7.03 2.02
N ASP A 67 16.31 -7.03 3.15
CA ASP A 67 15.72 -7.00 4.47
C ASP A 67 16.65 -6.22 5.39
N TYR A 68 16.26 -4.99 5.72
CA TYR A 68 17.09 -4.08 6.49
C TYR A 68 16.23 -3.26 7.44
N ILE A 69 16.91 -2.57 8.36
CA ILE A 69 16.28 -1.69 9.33
C ILE A 69 16.69 -0.25 8.98
N ALA A 70 15.73 0.66 9.00
CA ALA A 70 15.95 2.09 8.83
C ALA A 70 15.23 2.88 9.94
N PRO A 71 15.74 4.04 10.37
CA PRO A 71 14.98 4.95 11.21
C PRO A 71 13.77 5.49 10.44
N ALA A 72 12.58 5.45 11.04
CA ALA A 72 11.36 6.02 10.46
C ALA A 72 11.53 7.51 10.14
N GLY A 73 12.29 8.26 10.97
CA GLY A 73 12.59 9.68 10.75
C GLY A 73 13.44 9.97 9.51
N ASN A 74 14.14 8.98 8.96
CA ASN A 74 15.02 9.16 7.78
C ASN A 74 14.29 8.86 6.46
N ARG A 75 12.99 8.54 6.50
CA ARG A 75 12.16 8.44 5.31
C ARG A 75 12.08 9.80 4.61
N VAL A 76 11.83 9.79 3.32
CA VAL A 76 11.46 11.00 2.57
C VAL A 76 10.17 10.79 1.80
N ILE A 77 9.57 11.89 1.38
CA ILE A 77 8.52 11.91 0.38
C ILE A 77 9.18 12.29 -0.94
N LEU A 78 8.98 11.44 -1.95
CA LEU A 78 9.40 11.70 -3.32
C LEU A 78 8.18 12.22 -4.06
N GLU A 79 8.30 13.38 -4.71
CA GLU A 79 7.25 14.03 -5.48
C GLU A 79 7.72 14.20 -6.93
N TRP A 80 6.88 13.81 -7.87
CA TRP A 80 7.19 13.93 -9.31
C TRP A 80 5.91 14.04 -10.13
N ASP A 81 6.07 14.40 -11.39
CA ASP A 81 4.98 14.49 -12.35
C ASP A 81 5.01 13.28 -13.28
N MET A 82 3.83 12.76 -13.60
CA MET A 82 3.61 11.79 -14.67
C MET A 82 2.88 12.46 -15.82
N PHE A 83 3.27 12.17 -17.05
CA PHE A 83 2.67 12.74 -18.26
C PHE A 83 2.03 11.66 -19.11
N GLN A 84 0.85 11.97 -19.65
CA GLN A 84 0.01 11.07 -20.43
C GLN A 84 -0.26 9.76 -19.66
N PRO A 85 -1.04 9.80 -18.55
CA PRO A 85 -1.41 8.60 -17.82
C PRO A 85 -2.11 7.59 -18.72
N LYS A 86 -1.69 6.33 -18.65
CA LYS A 86 -2.21 5.22 -19.48
C LYS A 86 -3.55 4.66 -18.99
N HIS A 87 -3.98 5.09 -17.82
CA HIS A 87 -5.15 4.57 -17.13
C HIS A 87 -6.08 5.71 -16.74
N LEU A 88 -7.34 5.58 -17.17
CA LEU A 88 -8.43 6.44 -16.76
C LEU A 88 -9.39 5.66 -15.87
N THR A 89 -9.67 6.19 -14.68
CA THR A 89 -10.67 5.65 -13.76
C THR A 89 -11.74 6.70 -13.53
N ALA A 90 -13.01 6.35 -13.72
CA ALA A 90 -14.16 7.17 -13.35
C ALA A 90 -14.93 6.50 -12.21
N ALA A 91 -15.02 7.15 -11.05
CA ALA A 91 -15.77 6.68 -9.89
C ALA A 91 -16.99 7.59 -9.67
N LEU A 92 -18.19 6.99 -9.75
CA LEU A 92 -19.46 7.70 -9.56
C LEU A 92 -20.01 7.40 -8.17
N VAL A 93 -20.26 8.45 -7.39
CA VAL A 93 -20.87 8.35 -6.05
C VAL A 93 -22.36 8.63 -6.17
N LEU A 94 -23.15 7.61 -5.87
CA LEU A 94 -24.62 7.67 -5.88
C LEU A 94 -25.16 7.60 -4.43
N PRO A 95 -26.27 8.31 -4.13
CA PRO A 95 -27.09 9.13 -5.03
C PRO A 95 -26.58 10.56 -5.24
N ASP A 96 -25.43 10.93 -4.67
CA ASP A 96 -24.92 12.31 -4.64
C ASP A 96 -24.52 12.86 -6.02
N ASN A 97 -24.55 12.04 -7.08
CA ASN A 97 -24.21 12.38 -8.46
C ASN A 97 -22.83 13.03 -8.62
N MET A 98 -21.88 12.70 -7.74
CA MET A 98 -20.50 13.16 -7.85
C MET A 98 -19.69 12.19 -8.70
N THR A 99 -18.86 12.71 -9.61
CA THR A 99 -17.94 11.91 -10.42
C THR A 99 -16.50 12.32 -10.15
N TYR A 100 -15.66 11.34 -9.84
CA TYR A 100 -14.23 11.50 -9.64
C TYR A 100 -13.48 10.86 -10.81
N ILE A 101 -12.54 11.57 -11.43
CA ILE A 101 -11.79 11.10 -12.59
C ILE A 101 -10.30 11.09 -12.26
N THR A 102 -9.66 9.92 -12.25
CA THR A 102 -8.20 9.77 -12.18
C THR A 102 -7.63 9.55 -13.58
N GLY A 103 -6.51 10.20 -13.89
CA GLY A 103 -5.79 9.99 -15.15
C GLY A 103 -6.44 10.60 -16.40
N GLY A 104 -7.44 11.47 -16.23
CA GLY A 104 -8.07 12.21 -17.33
C GLY A 104 -7.36 13.52 -17.71
N GLN A 105 -6.22 13.82 -17.09
CA GLN A 105 -5.41 15.01 -17.36
C GLN A 105 -4.10 14.61 -18.05
N ASP A 106 -3.53 15.52 -18.84
CA ASP A 106 -2.24 15.31 -19.52
C ASP A 106 -1.07 15.14 -18.55
N THR A 107 -1.20 15.70 -17.34
CA THR A 107 -0.23 15.60 -16.27
C THR A 107 -0.91 15.20 -14.97
N ALA A 108 -0.27 14.33 -14.20
CA ALA A 108 -0.71 13.89 -12.88
C ALA A 108 0.46 13.97 -11.88
N PRO A 109 0.39 14.88 -10.88
CA PRO A 109 1.38 14.89 -9.81
C PRO A 109 1.22 13.62 -8.97
N HIS A 110 2.33 13.06 -8.51
CA HIS A 110 2.34 11.83 -7.72
C HIS A 110 3.37 11.91 -6.59
N ALA A 111 3.12 11.15 -5.53
CA ALA A 111 3.98 11.09 -4.37
C ALA A 111 4.07 9.67 -3.82
N ALA A 112 5.27 9.29 -3.36
CA ALA A 112 5.52 8.04 -2.68
C ALA A 112 6.56 8.21 -1.56
N ILE A 113 6.73 7.18 -0.74
CA ILE A 113 7.65 7.22 0.41
C ILE A 113 8.93 6.48 0.08
N GLY A 114 10.07 7.18 0.16
CA GLY A 114 11.40 6.61 0.01
C GLY A 114 11.99 6.19 1.37
N PHE A 115 12.58 5.00 1.43
CA PHE A 115 13.35 4.53 2.58
C PHE A 115 14.85 4.57 2.28
N PRO A 116 15.67 5.06 3.22
CA PRO A 116 17.08 5.30 3.00
C PRO A 116 17.84 4.00 2.75
N ASP A 117 18.94 4.11 2.00
CA ASP A 117 19.93 3.05 1.87
C ASP A 117 20.62 2.80 3.24
N PRO A 118 20.67 1.56 3.75
CA PRO A 118 21.43 1.26 4.96
C PRO A 118 22.95 1.45 4.81
N GLU A 119 23.50 1.40 3.59
CA GLU A 119 24.95 1.38 3.33
C GLU A 119 25.47 2.63 2.61
N GLY A 120 24.60 3.58 2.25
CA GLY A 120 24.98 4.66 1.33
C GLY A 120 24.14 5.94 1.43
N ALA A 121 24.43 6.85 0.51
CA ALA A 121 23.64 8.06 0.31
C ALA A 121 22.51 7.76 -0.70
N GLY A 122 21.26 8.06 -0.33
CA GLY A 122 20.09 7.89 -1.18
C GLY A 122 19.03 6.95 -0.60
N PHE A 123 18.22 6.38 -1.48
CA PHE A 123 17.10 5.50 -1.13
C PHE A 123 17.23 4.16 -1.87
N THR A 124 16.91 3.07 -1.19
CA THR A 124 16.94 1.73 -1.79
C THR A 124 15.55 1.16 -2.05
N ALA A 125 14.52 1.63 -1.36
CA ALA A 125 13.16 1.14 -1.49
C ALA A 125 12.13 2.27 -1.57
N ILE A 126 11.07 2.03 -2.33
CA ILE A 126 9.92 2.94 -2.47
C ILE A 126 8.66 2.20 -2.06
N LEU A 127 7.85 2.88 -1.26
CA LEU A 127 6.49 2.48 -0.89
C LEU A 127 5.49 3.42 -1.54
N ASP A 128 4.71 2.88 -2.47
CA ASP A 128 3.58 3.57 -3.09
C ASP A 128 2.28 2.85 -2.74
N LEU A 129 1.51 3.48 -1.86
CA LEU A 129 0.21 2.99 -1.38
C LEU A 129 -0.94 3.39 -2.31
N ALA A 130 -0.71 4.34 -3.22
CA ALA A 130 -1.73 4.88 -4.11
C ALA A 130 -1.74 4.21 -5.48
N ALA A 131 -0.67 3.50 -5.86
CA ALA A 131 -0.47 2.85 -7.16
C ALA A 131 -1.70 2.13 -7.75
N LEU A 132 -2.53 1.48 -6.92
CA LEU A 132 -3.77 0.82 -7.37
C LEU A 132 -4.81 1.78 -7.98
N GLN A 133 -4.64 3.10 -7.89
CA GLN A 133 -5.44 4.05 -8.66
C GLN A 133 -5.30 3.85 -10.18
N TYR A 134 -4.19 3.26 -10.63
CA TYR A 134 -3.92 2.89 -12.01
C TYR A 134 -4.37 1.46 -12.35
N GLY A 135 -5.17 0.83 -11.50
CA GLY A 135 -5.72 -0.51 -11.74
C GLY A 135 -4.72 -1.63 -11.47
N ASP A 136 -4.82 -2.71 -12.26
CA ASP A 136 -4.07 -3.95 -11.99
C ASP A 136 -2.55 -3.77 -12.09
N VAL A 137 -2.08 -2.79 -12.85
CA VAL A 137 -0.65 -2.46 -12.88
C VAL A 137 -0.20 -1.94 -11.52
N GLY A 138 -1.05 -1.34 -10.70
CA GLY A 138 -0.70 -0.83 -9.37
C GLY A 138 -0.37 -1.89 -8.32
N TYR A 139 -0.58 -3.18 -8.61
CA TYR A 139 -0.19 -4.25 -7.69
C TYR A 139 1.32 -4.49 -7.72
N GLY A 140 1.93 -4.54 -6.53
CA GLY A 140 3.33 -4.94 -6.39
C GLY A 140 3.59 -6.42 -6.62
N ASN A 141 4.87 -6.76 -6.81
CA ASN A 141 5.31 -8.15 -6.95
C ASN A 141 4.54 -8.92 -8.03
N LYS A 142 4.36 -8.31 -9.21
CA LYS A 142 3.66 -8.90 -10.37
C LYS A 142 2.22 -9.31 -10.05
N GLY A 143 1.45 -8.44 -9.39
CA GLY A 143 0.05 -8.74 -9.08
C GLY A 143 -0.20 -9.47 -7.76
N ASN A 144 0.83 -9.64 -6.91
CA ASN A 144 0.77 -10.48 -5.70
C ASN A 144 1.01 -9.70 -4.40
N SER A 145 1.08 -8.38 -4.46
CA SER A 145 1.14 -7.49 -3.30
C SER A 145 0.17 -6.34 -3.53
N LEU A 146 -0.65 -6.06 -2.51
CA LEU A 146 -1.67 -5.01 -2.60
C LEU A 146 -1.07 -3.61 -2.85
N PHE A 147 0.15 -3.37 -2.37
CA PHE A 147 0.85 -2.10 -2.58
C PHE A 147 2.23 -2.35 -3.17
N LEU A 148 2.79 -1.32 -3.81
CA LEU A 148 4.15 -1.34 -4.31
C LEU A 148 5.11 -1.04 -3.17
N LEU A 149 5.91 -2.05 -2.80
CA LEU A 149 7.08 -1.91 -1.94
C LEU A 149 8.26 -2.57 -2.65
N GLU A 150 9.01 -1.78 -3.40
CA GLU A 150 9.98 -2.29 -4.38
C GLU A 150 11.30 -1.52 -4.34
N PRO A 151 12.41 -2.11 -4.82
CA PRO A 151 13.64 -1.36 -5.01
C PRO A 151 13.46 -0.19 -5.98
N VAL A 152 14.15 0.94 -5.76
CA VAL A 152 14.01 2.16 -6.60
C VAL A 152 14.09 1.87 -8.09
N ARG A 153 15.08 1.08 -8.52
CA ARG A 153 15.25 0.69 -9.94
C ARG A 153 14.01 -0.02 -10.49
N ARG A 154 13.43 -0.93 -9.71
CA ARG A 154 12.27 -1.72 -10.12
C ARG A 154 11.03 -0.83 -10.22
N TYR A 155 10.87 0.08 -9.27
CA TYR A 155 9.79 1.06 -9.28
C TYR A 155 9.87 1.99 -10.51
N ALA A 156 11.08 2.45 -10.88
CA ALA A 156 11.27 3.26 -12.09
C ALA A 156 10.85 2.51 -13.37
N GLU A 157 11.19 1.22 -13.50
CA GLU A 157 10.68 0.37 -14.59
C GLU A 157 9.14 0.26 -14.54
N HIS A 158 8.57 0.21 -13.34
CA HIS A 158 7.13 0.11 -13.14
C HIS A 158 6.37 1.36 -13.62
N LEU A 159 6.91 2.56 -13.40
CA LEU A 159 6.27 3.82 -13.79
C LEU A 159 5.92 3.89 -15.29
N THR A 160 6.68 3.20 -16.14
CA THR A 160 6.38 3.09 -17.58
C THR A 160 5.04 2.42 -17.90
N GLN A 161 4.45 1.71 -16.93
CA GLN A 161 3.11 1.14 -17.03
C GLN A 161 2.02 2.14 -16.62
N PHE A 162 2.35 3.16 -15.84
CA PHE A 162 1.38 4.15 -15.36
C PHE A 162 1.18 5.29 -16.34
N ALA A 163 2.25 5.70 -17.01
CA ALA A 163 2.31 6.88 -17.86
C ALA A 163 3.31 6.67 -19.02
N ASP A 164 3.23 7.49 -20.06
CA ASP A 164 4.22 7.47 -21.13
C ASP A 164 5.56 8.08 -20.67
N GLU A 165 5.50 9.15 -19.89
CA GLU A 165 6.68 9.87 -19.39
C GLU A 165 6.51 10.26 -17.91
N ASN A 166 7.61 10.55 -17.22
CA ASN A 166 7.61 11.04 -15.84
C ASN A 166 8.92 11.76 -15.46
N THR A 167 8.90 12.57 -14.41
CA THR A 167 10.08 13.28 -13.86
C THR A 167 10.73 12.57 -12.66
N PHE A 168 10.51 11.26 -12.48
CA PHE A 168 10.92 10.54 -11.27
C PHE A 168 12.44 10.59 -10.99
N GLU A 169 13.28 10.58 -12.03
CA GLU A 169 14.75 10.66 -11.87
C GLU A 169 15.21 11.99 -11.23
N SER A 170 14.42 13.04 -11.41
CA SER A 170 14.62 14.37 -10.83
C SER A 170 13.53 14.71 -9.80
N ALA A 171 12.96 13.69 -9.15
CA ALA A 171 11.88 13.88 -8.17
C ALA A 171 12.30 14.88 -7.09
N GLN A 172 11.37 15.75 -6.72
CA GLN A 172 11.54 16.60 -5.56
C GLN A 172 11.55 15.73 -4.30
N ILE A 173 12.53 15.99 -3.43
CA ILE A 173 12.65 15.31 -2.14
C ILE A 173 12.11 16.24 -1.06
N SER A 174 11.03 15.81 -0.42
CA SER A 174 10.38 16.53 0.67
C SER A 174 10.47 15.72 1.97
N PHE A 175 10.60 16.43 3.10
CA PHE A 175 10.60 15.80 4.43
C PHE A 175 9.20 15.73 5.05
N ALA A 176 8.28 16.56 4.56
CA ALA A 176 6.91 16.60 5.01
C ALA A 176 5.98 17.14 3.91
N ILE A 177 4.77 16.59 3.83
CA ILE A 177 3.64 17.20 3.17
C ILE A 177 3.06 18.26 4.12
N GLY A 178 2.81 19.45 3.57
CA GLY A 178 2.21 20.56 4.30
C GLY A 178 0.77 20.27 4.75
N PRO A 179 0.13 21.21 5.46
CA PRO A 179 -1.25 21.09 5.87
C PRO A 179 -2.18 20.89 4.65
N THR A 180 -3.11 19.94 4.77
CA THR A 180 -4.16 19.68 3.78
C THR A 180 -5.55 19.87 4.42
N PRO A 181 -6.61 20.15 3.64
CA PRO A 181 -7.97 20.25 4.15
C PRO A 181 -8.41 19.01 4.94
N GLU A 182 -7.94 17.83 4.57
CA GLU A 182 -8.24 16.56 5.23
C GLU A 182 -7.26 16.19 6.38
N GLY A 183 -6.32 17.08 6.73
CA GLY A 183 -5.23 16.78 7.67
C GLY A 183 -5.70 16.25 9.03
N GLU A 184 -6.70 16.88 9.64
CA GLU A 184 -7.25 16.42 10.93
C GLU A 184 -7.85 15.01 10.83
N TRP A 185 -8.57 14.75 9.73
CA TRP A 185 -9.13 13.42 9.47
C TRP A 185 -8.01 12.40 9.28
N LEU A 186 -6.97 12.70 8.49
CA LEU A 186 -5.82 11.82 8.27
C LEU A 186 -5.08 11.52 9.58
N ILE A 187 -4.88 12.51 10.44
CA ILE A 187 -4.32 12.31 11.80
C ILE A 187 -5.20 11.35 12.61
N SER A 188 -6.53 11.47 12.53
CA SER A 188 -7.44 10.55 13.21
C SER A 188 -7.31 9.11 12.67
N VAL A 189 -7.10 8.94 11.36
CA VAL A 189 -6.89 7.64 10.72
C VAL A 189 -5.54 7.05 11.14
N ALA A 190 -4.48 7.86 11.17
CA ALA A 190 -3.16 7.47 11.64
C ALA A 190 -3.20 6.98 13.10
N LYS A 191 -3.90 7.69 13.99
CA LYS A 191 -4.10 7.26 15.40
C LYS A 191 -4.80 5.91 15.49
N LYS A 192 -5.85 5.68 14.68
CA LYS A 192 -6.55 4.39 14.60
C LYS A 192 -5.63 3.27 14.08
N ALA A 193 -4.80 3.56 13.08
CA ALA A 193 -3.83 2.60 12.55
C ALA A 193 -2.76 2.25 13.61
N LYS A 194 -2.26 3.24 14.36
CA LYS A 194 -1.31 3.01 15.47
C LYS A 194 -1.91 2.15 16.56
N ALA A 195 -3.13 2.47 17.02
CA ALA A 195 -3.83 1.67 18.02
C ALA A 195 -4.00 0.21 17.58
N ARG A 196 -4.29 -0.02 16.28
CA ARG A 196 -4.30 -1.39 15.72
C ARG A 196 -2.93 -2.03 15.79
N LEU A 197 -1.88 -1.32 15.35
CA LEU A 197 -0.51 -1.83 15.38
C LEU A 197 -0.08 -2.27 16.78
N GLU A 198 -0.38 -1.47 17.79
CA GLU A 198 -0.07 -1.77 19.19
C GLU A 198 -0.88 -2.97 19.72
N ALA A 199 -2.11 -3.14 19.26
CA ALA A 199 -2.96 -4.28 19.60
C ALA A 199 -2.66 -5.55 18.79
N LYS A 200 -1.66 -5.58 17.91
CA LYS A 200 -1.39 -6.72 16.99
C LYS A 200 -1.28 -8.06 17.70
N ALA A 201 -0.66 -8.07 18.87
CA ALA A 201 -0.41 -9.30 19.64
C ALA A 201 -1.71 -9.98 20.12
N THR A 202 -2.75 -9.18 20.42
CA THR A 202 -4.04 -9.68 20.91
C THR A 202 -5.12 -9.70 19.83
N THR A 203 -5.04 -8.79 18.86
CA THR A 203 -5.99 -8.63 17.77
C THR A 203 -5.22 -8.60 16.44
N PRO A 204 -4.85 -9.77 15.89
CA PRO A 204 -4.12 -9.82 14.63
C PRO A 204 -4.99 -9.34 13.47
N TRP A 205 -4.38 -8.89 12.38
CA TRP A 205 -5.07 -8.52 11.15
C TRP A 205 -4.60 -9.37 9.97
N CYS A 206 -5.40 -9.37 8.91
CA CYS A 206 -5.07 -10.05 7.67
C CYS A 206 -3.82 -9.42 7.02
N GLY A 207 -2.80 -10.22 6.76
CA GLY A 207 -1.56 -9.82 6.10
C GLY A 207 -1.68 -9.49 4.61
N HIS A 208 -2.86 -9.68 4.00
CA HIS A 208 -3.16 -9.23 2.63
C HIS A 208 -3.90 -7.88 2.65
N CYS A 209 -5.08 -7.83 3.28
CA CYS A 209 -5.97 -6.67 3.19
C CYS A 209 -5.99 -5.76 4.42
N GLY A 210 -5.23 -6.05 5.47
CA GLY A 210 -5.17 -5.24 6.71
C GLY A 210 -6.43 -5.29 7.59
N ALA A 211 -7.38 -6.16 7.25
CA ALA A 211 -8.63 -6.36 7.96
C ALA A 211 -8.43 -6.91 9.38
N PRO A 212 -9.07 -6.36 10.43
CA PRO A 212 -9.12 -7.02 11.73
C PRO A 212 -9.91 -8.35 11.66
N PRO A 213 -9.96 -9.15 12.73
CA PRO A 213 -10.82 -10.33 12.77
C PRO A 213 -12.29 -9.92 12.60
N GLY A 214 -13.04 -10.68 11.80
CA GLY A 214 -14.47 -10.46 11.57
C GLY A 214 -15.32 -11.28 12.54
N LYS A 215 -16.48 -11.77 12.06
CA LYS A 215 -17.24 -12.80 12.77
C LYS A 215 -16.48 -14.13 12.84
N GLU A 216 -15.70 -14.42 11.81
CA GLU A 216 -14.82 -15.59 11.74
C GLU A 216 -13.40 -15.23 12.20
N THR A 217 -12.74 -16.19 12.86
CA THR A 217 -11.34 -16.08 13.27
C THR A 217 -10.43 -16.12 12.05
N LEU A 218 -9.39 -15.28 12.04
CA LEU A 218 -8.41 -15.28 10.95
C LEU A 218 -7.64 -16.62 10.89
N LYS A 219 -7.39 -17.11 9.67
CA LYS A 219 -6.56 -18.27 9.40
C LYS A 219 -5.09 -17.92 9.59
N MET A 220 -4.41 -18.67 10.44
CA MET A 220 -2.99 -18.48 10.73
C MET A 220 -2.11 -19.27 9.76
N CYS A 221 -0.99 -18.68 9.32
CA CYS A 221 0.02 -19.37 8.54
C CYS A 221 0.60 -20.55 9.32
N SER A 222 0.46 -21.77 8.80
CA SER A 222 0.90 -23.01 9.46
C SER A 222 2.41 -23.09 9.67
N LYS A 223 3.20 -22.42 8.82
CA LYS A 223 4.66 -22.42 8.90
C LYS A 223 5.20 -21.46 9.96
N CYS A 224 4.87 -20.16 9.87
CA CYS A 224 5.47 -19.15 10.76
C CYS A 224 4.64 -18.85 12.00
N LYS A 225 3.34 -19.19 12.02
CA LYS A 225 2.39 -18.90 13.10
C LYS A 225 2.28 -17.42 13.51
N ASN A 226 2.79 -16.52 12.68
CA ASN A 226 2.87 -15.08 12.95
C ASN A 226 2.10 -14.22 11.92
N ALA A 227 1.70 -14.82 10.80
CA ALA A 227 0.88 -14.18 9.78
C ALA A 227 -0.55 -14.75 9.82
N TYR A 228 -1.52 -13.86 9.67
CA TYR A 228 -2.95 -14.17 9.73
C TYR A 228 -3.63 -13.71 8.45
N TYR A 229 -4.68 -14.40 8.03
CA TYR A 229 -5.41 -14.13 6.79
C TYR A 229 -6.90 -14.32 6.99
N CYS A 230 -7.72 -13.58 6.23
CA CYS A 230 -9.17 -13.77 6.30
C CYS A 230 -9.57 -15.18 5.87
N ASP A 231 -8.93 -15.68 4.81
CA ASP A 231 -9.21 -16.97 4.20
C ASP A 231 -7.98 -17.50 3.43
N ALA A 232 -8.18 -18.63 2.74
CA ALA A 232 -7.14 -19.27 1.95
C ALA A 232 -6.75 -18.44 0.70
N ASP A 233 -7.65 -17.63 0.15
CA ASP A 233 -7.37 -16.79 -1.01
C ASP A 233 -6.42 -15.65 -0.63
N HIS A 234 -6.70 -14.96 0.46
CA HIS A 234 -5.82 -13.91 0.98
C HIS A 234 -4.43 -14.46 1.35
N GLN A 235 -4.37 -15.68 1.88
CA GLN A 235 -3.08 -16.35 2.10
C GLN A 235 -2.38 -16.64 0.76
N LYS A 236 -3.10 -17.18 -0.23
CA LYS A 236 -2.57 -17.50 -1.57
C LYS A 236 -2.06 -16.26 -2.29
N TRP A 237 -2.76 -15.15 -2.21
CA TRP A 237 -2.37 -13.88 -2.83
C TRP A 237 -1.17 -13.24 -2.15
N ALA A 238 -1.09 -13.30 -0.82
CA ALA A 238 0.07 -12.80 -0.09
C ALA A 238 1.29 -13.75 -0.18
N TRP A 239 1.09 -15.03 -0.52
CA TRP A 239 2.14 -16.06 -0.50
C TRP A 239 3.38 -15.72 -1.35
N PRO A 240 3.26 -15.19 -2.59
CA PRO A 240 4.42 -14.88 -3.42
C PRO A 240 5.37 -13.88 -2.79
N TYR A 241 4.91 -12.98 -1.92
CA TYR A 241 5.76 -12.12 -1.11
C TYR A 241 6.10 -12.79 0.23
N HIS A 242 5.11 -13.29 0.96
CA HIS A 242 5.26 -13.83 2.31
C HIS A 242 6.29 -14.96 2.40
N LYS A 243 6.34 -15.85 1.40
CA LYS A 243 7.23 -17.03 1.39
C LYS A 243 8.71 -16.69 1.54
N HIS A 244 9.14 -15.51 1.07
CA HIS A 244 10.52 -15.06 1.14
C HIS A 244 10.98 -14.76 2.57
N PHE A 245 10.04 -14.38 3.44
CA PHE A 245 10.30 -13.99 4.82
C PHE A 245 9.58 -14.88 5.83
N CYS A 246 9.00 -15.99 5.35
CA CYS A 246 8.28 -16.96 6.16
C CYS A 246 9.26 -17.95 6.79
N ALA A 247 9.66 -17.67 8.03
CA ALA A 247 10.47 -18.57 8.86
C ALA A 247 9.60 -19.30 9.89
N PRO A 248 9.91 -20.57 10.24
CA PRO A 248 9.25 -21.27 11.33
C PRO A 248 9.33 -20.47 12.64
N SER A 249 8.27 -20.50 13.45
CA SER A 249 8.36 -19.98 14.81
C SER A 249 9.32 -20.88 15.60
N THR A 250 10.52 -20.39 15.92
CA THR A 250 11.38 -21.07 16.90
C THR A 250 10.59 -21.15 18.20
N PRO A 251 10.36 -22.33 18.79
CA PRO A 251 9.78 -22.41 20.11
C PRO A 251 10.68 -21.62 21.07
N ALA A 252 10.08 -20.73 21.85
CA ALA A 252 10.80 -20.02 22.90
C ALA A 252 11.40 -21.07 23.85
N THR A 253 12.73 -21.19 23.83
CA THR A 253 13.51 -21.91 24.85
C THR A 253 13.51 -21.15 26.16
#